data_AF-A0A7S2VL59-F1
#
_entry.id   AF-A0A7S2VL59-F1
#
_cell.length_a   1.000
_cell.length_b   1.000
_cell.length_c   1.000
_cell.angle_alpha   90.00
_cell.angle_beta   90.00
_cell.angle_gamma   90.00
#
_symmetry.space_group_name_H-M   'P 1'
#
loop_
_entity.id
_entity.type
_entity.pdbx_description
1 polymer ?
#
loop_
_entity_poly.entity_id
_entity_poly.type
_entity_poly.pdbx_seq_one_letter_code
_entity_poly.pdbx_strand_id
1 'polypeptide(L)'
;NRAGVSPDVLSRARKRKAALDGEASGSSSRRVRLDAEAALASAAGTGSADLLEAALRQAADAGVSGEAWDHALARQEEVEVESMQSQAQQQALGAMRLARQNMDLPGLLLAVKRCNEVGADPARMRQEALGAPTPRVGE
;
A
#
# COMPACT_ATOMS: atom_id res chain seq x y z
N ASN A 1 -54.30 38.33 -11.02
CA ASN A 1 -54.08 37.19 -10.10
C ASN A 1 -52.60 36.87 -9.96
N ARG A 2 -51.86 37.65 -9.16
CA ARG A 2 -50.53 37.23 -8.69
C ARG A 2 -50.77 36.40 -7.42
N ALA A 3 -50.74 35.07 -7.56
CA ALA A 3 -50.74 34.17 -6.41
C ALA A 3 -49.40 34.36 -5.68
N GLY A 4 -49.36 35.30 -4.75
CA GLY A 4 -48.22 35.50 -3.86
C GLY A 4 -48.15 34.32 -2.91
N VAL A 5 -47.10 33.51 -3.03
CA VAL A 5 -46.80 32.45 -2.06
C VAL A 5 -46.69 33.10 -0.68
N SER A 6 -47.42 32.59 0.32
CA SER A 6 -47.40 33.21 1.64
C SER A 6 -46.00 33.12 2.27
N PRO A 7 -45.57 34.14 3.03
CA PRO A 7 -44.25 34.14 3.69
C PRO A 7 -43.99 32.90 4.55
N ASP A 8 -45.04 32.34 5.16
CA ASP A 8 -44.97 31.12 5.96
C ASP A 8 -44.66 29.87 5.13
N VAL A 9 -45.22 29.78 3.92
CA VAL A 9 -44.94 28.68 2.98
C VAL A 9 -43.48 28.76 2.51
N LEU A 10 -42.99 29.97 2.20
CA LEU A 10 -41.57 30.17 1.85
C LEU A 10 -40.64 29.84 3.03
N SER A 11 -41.00 30.21 4.25
CA SER A 11 -40.23 29.90 5.46
C SER A 11 -40.14 28.39 5.71
N ARG A 12 -41.26 27.67 5.62
CA ARG A 12 -41.30 26.20 5.74
C ARG A 12 -40.51 25.51 4.63
N ALA A 13 -40.63 25.99 3.38
CA ALA A 13 -39.88 25.45 2.25
C ALA A 13 -38.36 25.64 2.43
N ARG A 14 -37.91 26.80 2.91
CA ARG A 14 -36.48 27.07 3.20
C ARG A 14 -35.94 26.18 4.31
N LYS A 15 -36.67 26.01 5.41
CA LYS A 15 -36.29 25.11 6.51
C LYS A 15 -36.18 23.65 6.04
N ARG A 16 -37.15 23.21 5.24
CA ARG A 16 -37.16 21.85 4.69
C ARG A 16 -36.01 21.64 3.70
N LYS A 17 -35.69 22.64 2.87
CA LYS A 17 -34.51 22.60 2.00
C LYS A 17 -33.22 22.48 2.80
N ALA A 18 -33.03 23.32 3.82
CA ALA A 18 -31.84 23.28 4.66
C ALA A 18 -31.67 21.94 5.38
N ALA A 19 -32.76 21.32 5.84
CA ALA A 19 -32.73 19.98 6.43
C ALA A 19 -32.28 18.92 5.40
N LEU A 20 -32.87 18.92 4.20
CA LEU A 20 -32.51 17.98 3.13
C LEU A 20 -31.06 18.17 2.64
N ASP A 21 -30.59 19.42 2.52
CA ASP A 21 -29.20 19.73 2.15
C ASP A 21 -28.21 19.21 3.23
N GLY A 22 -28.59 19.30 4.51
CA GLY A 22 -27.84 18.75 5.64
C GLY A 22 -27.81 17.22 5.65
N GLU A 23 -28.95 16.57 5.40
CA GLU A 23 -29.06 15.11 5.27
C GLU A 23 -28.23 14.57 4.09
N ALA A 24 -28.30 15.25 2.93
CA ALA A 24 -27.53 14.88 1.75
C ALA A 24 -26.02 15.01 2.00
N SER A 25 -25.59 16.10 2.63
CA SER A 25 -24.19 16.31 3.02
C SER A 25 -23.72 15.23 4.01
N GLY A 26 -24.52 14.91 5.02
CA GLY A 26 -24.22 13.86 6.00
C GLY A 26 -24.14 12.45 5.37
N SER A 27 -25.03 12.14 4.44
CA SER A 27 -25.02 10.87 3.70
C SER A 27 -23.79 10.75 2.80
N SER A 28 -23.43 11.82 2.08
CA SER A 28 -22.23 11.87 1.25
C SER A 28 -20.96 11.65 2.07
N SER A 29 -20.80 12.38 3.18
CA SER A 29 -19.63 12.25 4.05
C SER A 29 -19.52 10.87 4.71
N ARG A 30 -20.64 10.21 5.00
CA ARG A 30 -20.64 8.83 5.50
C ARG A 30 -20.17 7.85 4.42
N ARG A 31 -20.62 8.03 3.18
CA ARG A 31 -20.26 7.15 2.07
C ARG A 31 -18.77 7.26 1.74
N VAL A 32 -18.22 8.48 1.70
CA VAL A 32 -16.79 8.72 1.49
C VAL A 32 -15.94 8.02 2.55
N ARG A 33 -16.35 8.06 3.82
CA ARG A 33 -15.67 7.33 4.91
C ARG A 33 -15.69 5.81 4.72
N LEU A 34 -16.85 5.24 4.42
CA LEU A 34 -16.97 3.79 4.20
C LEU A 34 -16.15 3.32 3.00
N ASP A 35 -16.13 4.09 1.91
CA ASP A 35 -15.33 3.77 0.73
C ASP A 35 -13.83 3.84 1.04
N ALA A 36 -13.39 4.80 1.86
CA ALA A 36 -12.00 4.92 2.31
C ALA A 36 -11.58 3.81 3.28
N GLU A 37 -12.45 3.40 4.20
CA GLU A 37 -12.23 2.23 5.08
C GLU A 37 -12.06 0.94 4.27
N ALA A 38 -12.90 0.73 3.25
CA ALA A 38 -12.79 -0.42 2.36
C ALA A 38 -11.47 -0.40 1.55
N ALA A 39 -11.06 0.78 1.06
CA ALA A 39 -9.79 0.95 0.37
C ALA A 39 -8.59 0.64 1.27
N LEU A 40 -8.60 1.10 2.53
CA LEU A 40 -7.57 0.77 3.52
C LEU A 40 -7.46 -0.74 3.77
N ALA A 41 -8.59 -1.39 4.03
CA ALA A 41 -8.62 -2.82 4.28
C ALA A 41 -8.09 -3.62 3.08
N SER A 42 -8.48 -3.22 1.86
CA SER A 42 -7.98 -3.84 0.63
C SER A 42 -6.49 -3.61 0.45
N ALA A 43 -6.00 -2.37 0.66
CA ALA A 43 -4.59 -2.03 0.47
C ALA A 43 -3.70 -2.77 1.47
N ALA A 44 -4.11 -2.85 2.74
CA ALA A 44 -3.41 -3.62 3.78
C ALA A 44 -3.22 -5.09 3.39
N GLY A 45 -4.23 -5.69 2.72
CA GLY A 45 -4.15 -7.07 2.23
C GLY A 45 -3.23 -7.29 1.04
N THR A 46 -2.89 -6.25 0.27
CA THR A 46 -2.07 -6.39 -0.97
C THR A 46 -0.57 -6.47 -0.70
N GLY A 47 -0.11 -5.94 0.44
CA GLY A 47 1.32 -5.83 0.73
C GLY A 47 2.08 -4.86 -0.18
N SER A 48 1.39 -3.92 -0.84
CA SER A 48 2.01 -2.87 -1.65
C SER A 48 2.08 -1.57 -0.87
N ALA A 49 3.30 -1.08 -0.61
CA ALA A 49 3.52 0.18 0.12
C ALA A 49 2.83 1.37 -0.59
N ASP A 50 2.94 1.46 -1.92
CA ASP A 50 2.35 2.55 -2.69
C ASP A 50 0.81 2.58 -2.58
N LEU A 51 0.17 1.40 -2.63
CA LEU A 51 -1.28 1.31 -2.49
C LEU A 51 -1.73 1.61 -1.05
N LEU A 52 -0.96 1.18 -0.05
CA LEU A 52 -1.19 1.49 1.36
C LEU A 52 -1.08 3.00 1.62
N GLU A 53 -0.03 3.65 1.10
CA GLU A 53 0.18 5.08 1.25
C GLU A 53 -0.96 5.89 0.60
N ALA A 54 -1.37 5.51 -0.62
CA ALA A 54 -2.49 6.16 -1.31
C ALA A 54 -3.81 5.99 -0.53
N ALA A 55 -4.08 4.80 -0.01
CA ALA A 55 -5.27 4.53 0.80
C ALA A 55 -5.27 5.30 2.13
N LEU A 56 -4.12 5.42 2.79
CA LEU A 56 -3.95 6.21 4.01
C LEU A 56 -4.21 7.70 3.75
N ARG A 57 -3.69 8.27 2.65
CA ARG A 57 -4.01 9.67 2.29
C ARG A 57 -5.51 9.87 2.05
N GLN A 58 -6.15 8.96 1.31
CA GLN A 58 -7.59 9.02 1.06
C GLN A 58 -8.41 8.92 2.35
N ALA A 59 -8.00 8.06 3.27
CA ALA A 59 -8.66 7.90 4.55
C ALA A 59 -8.45 9.11 5.50
N ALA A 60 -7.29 9.78 5.43
CA ALA A 60 -7.06 11.04 6.14
C ALA A 60 -8.00 12.14 5.65
N ASP A 61 -8.11 12.30 4.33
CA ASP A 61 -9.00 13.27 3.70
C ASP A 61 -10.48 13.01 4.03
N ALA A 62 -10.85 11.74 4.18
CA ALA A 62 -12.19 11.31 4.57
C ALA A 62 -12.46 11.43 6.10
N GLY A 63 -11.43 11.66 6.91
CA GLY A 63 -11.52 11.71 8.37
C GLY A 63 -11.82 10.34 8.99
N VAL A 64 -11.24 9.27 8.43
CA VAL A 64 -11.30 7.92 8.99
C VAL A 64 -10.29 7.82 10.14
N SER A 65 -10.74 7.33 11.29
CA SER A 65 -9.90 7.12 12.47
C SER A 65 -10.36 5.86 13.20
N GLY A 66 -9.42 5.09 13.76
CA GLY A 66 -9.73 3.92 14.58
C GLY A 66 -8.96 2.68 14.13
N GLU A 67 -9.45 1.52 14.52
CA GLU A 67 -8.73 0.24 14.40
C GLU A 67 -8.24 -0.09 12.98
N ALA A 68 -9.05 0.19 11.95
CA ALA A 68 -8.65 -0.04 10.56
C ALA A 68 -7.49 0.87 10.10
N TRP A 69 -7.45 2.10 10.62
CA TRP A 69 -6.38 3.06 10.37
C TRP A 69 -5.08 2.61 11.05
N ASP A 70 -5.17 2.22 12.32
CA ASP A 70 -4.01 1.75 13.10
C ASP A 70 -3.42 0.46 12.50
N HIS A 71 -4.28 -0.47 12.08
CA HIS A 71 -3.85 -1.69 11.40
C HIS A 71 -3.16 -1.41 10.07
N ALA A 72 -3.67 -0.47 9.28
CA ALA A 72 -3.06 -0.08 8.01
C ALA A 72 -1.68 0.58 8.21
N LEU A 73 -1.53 1.42 9.24
CA LEU A 73 -0.24 2.01 9.60
C LEU A 73 0.79 0.93 10.00
N ALA A 74 0.40 0.02 10.89
CA ALA A 74 1.28 -1.09 11.27
C ALA A 74 1.69 -1.93 10.06
N ARG A 75 0.75 -2.22 9.14
CA ARG A 75 1.06 -2.98 7.93
C ARG A 75 1.96 -2.20 6.97
N GLN A 76 1.85 -0.87 6.90
CA GLN A 76 2.75 -0.05 6.08
C GLN A 76 4.21 -0.22 6.54
N GLU A 77 4.46 -0.12 7.84
CA GLU A 77 5.82 -0.30 8.39
C GLU A 77 6.39 -1.68 8.06
N GLU A 78 5.58 -2.74 8.22
CA GLU A 78 5.98 -4.10 7.86
C GLU A 78 6.33 -4.23 6.38
N VAL A 79 5.48 -3.70 5.49
CA VAL A 79 5.68 -3.77 4.04
C VAL A 79 6.90 -2.98 3.60
N GLU A 80 7.18 -1.84 4.22
CA GLU A 80 8.40 -1.07 3.96
C GLU A 80 9.65 -1.86 4.34
N VAL A 81 9.65 -2.52 5.50
CA VAL A 81 10.75 -3.39 5.93
C VAL A 81 10.92 -4.60 4.99
N GLU A 82 9.83 -5.29 4.66
CA GLU A 82 9.81 -6.40 3.70
C GLU A 82 10.36 -5.98 2.33
N SER A 83 9.96 -4.79 1.84
CA SER A 83 10.40 -4.22 0.58
C SER A 83 11.90 -3.90 0.60
N MET A 84 12.38 -3.21 1.63
CA MET A 84 13.80 -2.91 1.79
C MET A 84 14.65 -4.18 1.86
N GLN A 85 14.20 -5.19 2.61
CA GLN A 85 14.90 -6.46 2.73
C GLN A 85 14.93 -7.20 1.38
N SER A 86 13.81 -7.24 0.65
CA SER A 86 13.73 -7.85 -0.68
C SER A 86 14.64 -7.15 -1.68
N GLN A 87 14.69 -5.81 -1.68
CA GLN A 87 15.61 -5.04 -2.52
C GLN A 87 17.07 -5.33 -2.17
N ALA A 88 17.43 -5.36 -0.90
CA ALA A 88 18.79 -5.69 -0.46
C ALA A 88 19.22 -7.09 -0.90
N GLN A 89 18.32 -8.08 -0.80
CA GLN A 89 18.55 -9.44 -1.31
C GLN A 89 18.75 -9.47 -2.82
N GLN A 90 17.90 -8.78 -3.57
CA GLN A 90 18.00 -8.70 -5.05
C GLN A 90 19.31 -8.03 -5.49
N GLN A 91 19.73 -6.96 -4.83
CA GLN A 91 20.98 -6.28 -5.12
C GLN A 91 22.20 -7.15 -4.81
N ALA A 92 22.19 -7.87 -3.68
CA ALA A 92 23.29 -8.77 -3.31
C ALA A 92 23.42 -9.95 -4.29
N LEU A 93 22.29 -10.56 -4.69
CA LEU A 93 22.28 -11.62 -5.71
C LEU A 93 22.70 -11.08 -7.08
N GLY A 94 22.28 -9.88 -7.46
CA GLY A 94 22.70 -9.20 -8.69
C GLY A 94 24.21 -8.93 -8.72
N ALA A 95 24.79 -8.47 -7.61
CA ALA A 95 26.23 -8.28 -7.47
C ALA A 95 27.00 -9.59 -7.64
N MET A 96 26.48 -10.70 -7.10
CA MET A 96 27.06 -12.03 -7.26
C MET A 96 27.05 -12.47 -8.73
N ARG A 97 25.92 -12.27 -9.41
CA ARG A 97 25.78 -12.57 -10.84
C ARG A 97 26.77 -11.76 -11.68
N LEU A 98 26.91 -10.47 -11.38
CA LEU A 98 27.84 -9.56 -12.08
C LEU A 98 29.31 -9.97 -11.84
N ALA A 99 29.69 -10.24 -10.58
CA ALA A 99 31.05 -10.66 -10.24
C ALA A 99 31.43 -11.96 -10.96
N ARG A 100 30.49 -12.92 -11.02
CA ARG A 100 30.67 -14.15 -11.81
C ARG A 100 30.86 -13.86 -13.30
N GLN A 101 30.00 -13.03 -13.90
CA GLN A 101 30.08 -12.68 -15.33
C GLN A 101 31.43 -12.03 -15.69
N ASN A 102 31.99 -11.24 -14.77
CA ASN A 102 33.27 -10.56 -14.94
C ASN A 102 34.48 -11.39 -14.52
N MET A 103 34.29 -12.63 -14.06
CA MET A 103 35.34 -13.49 -13.48
C MET A 103 36.10 -12.81 -12.31
N ASP A 104 35.41 -11.94 -11.56
CA ASP A 104 35.95 -11.21 -10.40
C ASP A 104 35.78 -12.07 -9.13
N LEU A 105 36.80 -12.87 -8.83
CA LEU A 105 36.78 -13.78 -7.68
C LEU A 105 36.71 -13.04 -6.32
N PRO A 106 37.50 -11.96 -6.06
CA PRO A 106 37.32 -11.14 -4.86
C PRO A 106 35.92 -10.53 -4.74
N GLY A 107 35.38 -9.99 -5.84
CA GLY A 107 34.02 -9.44 -5.87
C GLY A 107 32.95 -10.49 -5.60
N LEU A 108 33.15 -11.72 -6.08
CA LEU A 108 32.24 -12.84 -5.84
C LEU A 108 32.21 -13.22 -4.35
N LEU A 109 33.37 -13.33 -3.70
CA LEU A 109 33.44 -13.62 -2.26
C LEU A 109 32.77 -12.53 -1.41
N LEU A 110 32.96 -11.27 -1.79
CA LEU A 110 32.29 -10.14 -1.12
C LEU A 110 30.76 -10.20 -1.31
N ALA A 111 30.30 -10.51 -2.52
CA ALA A 111 28.87 -10.65 -2.81
C ALA A 111 28.24 -11.82 -2.03
N VAL A 112 28.94 -12.95 -1.90
CA VAL A 112 28.50 -14.10 -1.08
C VAL A 112 28.35 -13.69 0.39
N LYS A 113 29.34 -12.96 0.94
CA LYS A 113 29.25 -12.45 2.31
C LYS A 113 28.01 -11.56 2.50
N ARG A 114 27.79 -10.62 1.58
CA ARG A 114 26.61 -9.73 1.63
C ARG A 114 25.30 -10.50 1.54
N CYS A 115 25.21 -11.50 0.67
CA CYS A 115 24.03 -12.36 0.58
C CYS A 115 23.73 -13.09 1.90
N ASN A 116 24.75 -13.56 2.63
CA ASN A 116 24.56 -14.14 3.96
C ASN A 116 24.07 -13.09 4.98
N GLU A 117 24.63 -11.87 4.94
CA GLU A 117 24.24 -10.77 5.85
C GLU A 117 22.77 -10.35 5.66
N VAL A 118 22.26 -10.34 4.43
CA VAL A 118 20.86 -9.98 4.12
C VAL A 118 19.89 -11.18 4.17
N GLY A 119 20.39 -12.37 4.55
CA GLY A 119 19.59 -13.59 4.66
C GLY A 119 19.03 -14.10 3.33
N ALA A 120 19.78 -13.96 2.23
CA ALA A 120 19.38 -14.50 0.94
C ALA A 120 19.32 -16.04 0.97
N ASP A 121 18.39 -16.63 0.22
CA ASP A 121 18.21 -18.08 0.14
C ASP A 121 19.50 -18.77 -0.39
N PRO A 122 20.09 -19.73 0.36
CA PRO A 122 21.27 -20.48 -0.06
C PRO A 122 21.12 -21.24 -1.38
N ALA A 123 19.90 -21.65 -1.76
CA ALA A 123 19.66 -22.26 -3.06
C ALA A 123 19.84 -21.24 -4.20
N ARG A 124 19.24 -20.04 -4.06
CA ARG A 124 19.43 -18.93 -5.01
C ARG A 124 20.87 -18.43 -5.07
N MET A 125 21.56 -18.32 -3.93
CA MET A 125 22.97 -17.93 -3.90
C MET A 125 23.84 -18.90 -4.71
N ARG A 126 23.68 -20.21 -4.50
CA ARG A 126 24.40 -21.23 -5.28
C ARG A 126 24.10 -21.12 -6.77
N GLN A 127 22.83 -20.88 -7.11
CA GLN A 127 22.41 -20.73 -8.48
C GLN A 127 23.11 -19.55 -9.17
N GLU A 128 23.14 -18.38 -8.54
CA GLU A 128 23.78 -17.18 -9.09
C GLU A 128 25.30 -17.30 -9.17
N ALA A 129 25.92 -17.93 -8.17
CA ALA A 129 27.36 -18.18 -8.13
C ALA A 129 27.83 -19.18 -9.19
N LEU A 130 27.04 -20.22 -9.47
CA LEU A 130 27.38 -21.28 -10.43
C LEU A 130 26.83 -21.03 -11.84
N GLY A 131 25.89 -20.09 -11.99
CA GLY A 131 25.16 -19.87 -13.24
C GLY A 131 24.24 -21.04 -13.63
N ALA A 132 23.81 -21.84 -12.65
CA ALA A 132 22.97 -23.01 -12.90
C ALA A 132 21.53 -22.58 -13.27
N PRO A 133 20.84 -23.31 -14.16
CA PRO A 133 19.43 -23.07 -14.41
C PRO A 133 18.60 -23.32 -13.14
N THR A 134 17.54 -22.53 -12.92
CA THR A 134 16.57 -22.76 -11.84
C THR A 134 16.04 -24.19 -11.97
N PRO A 135 16.14 -25.04 -10.93
CA PRO A 135 15.39 -26.29 -10.94
C PRO A 135 13.91 -25.92 -11.02
N ARG A 136 13.21 -26.46 -12.02
CA ARG A 136 11.75 -26.35 -12.07
C ARG A 136 11.22 -27.14 -10.89
N VAL A 137 10.41 -26.50 -10.05
CA VAL A 137 9.70 -27.20 -8.97
C VAL A 137 8.76 -28.20 -9.66
N GLY A 138 9.08 -29.49 -9.60
CA GLY A 138 8.25 -30.56 -10.16
C GLY A 138 8.92 -31.67 -10.98
N GLU A 139 10.26 -31.81 -10.94
CA GLU A 139 10.96 -33.03 -11.42
C GLU A 139 11.52 -33.85 -10.26
#